data_AF-A0A1E4CTN9-F1
#
_entry.id   AF-A0A1E4CTN9-F1
#
_cell.length_a   1.000
_cell.length_b   1.000
_cell.length_c   1.000
_cell.angle_alpha   90.00
_cell.angle_beta   90.00
_cell.angle_gamma   90.00
#
_symmetry.space_group_name_H-M   'P 1'
#
loop_
_entity.id
_entity.type
_entity.pdbx_description
1 polymer ?
#
loop_
_entity_poly.entity_id
_entity_poly.type
_entity_poly.pdbx_seq_one_letter_code
_entity_poly.pdbx_strand_id
1 'polypeptide(L)'
;MASGLEGLQVNTWFKAVIVVSTVVLLAALAAKMANVALVATGTLVFGFGQWINHPKRLGYVPGYKITYTSRYPSFSGVLIELLGLALVFYGIWRLHTLGF
;
A
#
# COMPACT_ATOMS: atom_id res chain seq x y z
N MET A 1 -13.92 -11.30 20.61
CA MET A 1 -12.44 -11.33 20.56
C MET A 1 -12.04 -10.33 19.50
N ALA A 2 -11.45 -9.19 19.90
CA ALA A 2 -10.94 -8.23 18.93
C ALA A 2 -9.73 -8.86 18.24
N SER A 3 -9.77 -8.99 16.92
CA SER A 3 -8.56 -9.35 16.19
C SER A 3 -7.54 -8.22 16.39
N GLY A 4 -6.25 -8.51 16.57
CA GLY A 4 -5.22 -7.45 16.72
C GLY A 4 -5.19 -6.45 15.55
N LEU A 5 -5.83 -6.80 14.43
CA LEU A 5 -6.04 -5.99 13.23
C LEU A 5 -7.11 -4.89 13.40
N GLU A 6 -8.07 -5.04 14.32
CA GLU A 6 -9.09 -4.03 14.61
C GLU A 6 -8.46 -2.75 15.19
N GLY A 7 -7.42 -2.89 16.01
CA GLY A 7 -6.65 -1.75 16.54
C GLY A 7 -5.88 -0.98 15.46
N LEU A 8 -5.44 -1.66 14.40
CA LEU A 8 -4.73 -1.04 13.27
C LEU A 8 -5.67 -0.39 12.23
N GLN A 9 -7.00 -0.53 12.38
CA GLN A 9 -8.00 -0.09 11.41
C GLN A 9 -7.66 -0.50 9.97
N VAL A 10 -7.27 -1.77 9.76
CA VAL A 10 -7.03 -2.36 8.43
C VAL A 10 -8.37 -2.64 7.74
N ASN A 11 -9.10 -1.58 7.44
CA ASN A 11 -10.48 -1.64 6.94
C ASN A 11 -10.58 -1.43 5.42
N THR A 12 -9.45 -1.37 4.72
CA THR A 12 -9.34 -1.10 3.28
C THR A 12 -8.21 -1.93 2.69
N TRP A 13 -8.35 -2.34 1.42
CA TRP A 13 -7.40 -3.23 0.77
C TRP A 13 -5.99 -2.63 0.68
N PHE A 14 -5.86 -1.31 0.43
CA PHE A 14 -4.56 -0.66 0.34
C PHE A 14 -3.84 -0.59 1.69
N LYS A 15 -4.56 -0.50 2.81
CA LYS A 15 -3.96 -0.63 4.15
C LYS A 15 -3.48 -2.06 4.42
N ALA A 16 -4.23 -3.06 3.96
CA ALA A 16 -3.78 -4.45 4.05
C ALA A 16 -2.49 -4.65 3.23
N VAL A 17 -2.41 -4.07 2.03
CA VAL A 17 -1.19 -4.06 1.20
C VAL A 17 -0.02 -3.41 1.94
N ILE A 18 -0.21 -2.25 2.59
CA ILE A 18 0.85 -1.59 3.38
C ILE A 18 1.35 -2.51 4.50
N VAL A 19 0.45 -3.12 5.27
CA VAL A 19 0.84 -4.00 6.39
C VAL A 19 1.61 -5.21 5.88
N VAL A 20 1.07 -5.92 4.88
CA VAL A 20 1.71 -7.13 4.33
C VAL A 20 3.06 -6.80 3.70
N SER A 21 3.13 -5.76 2.88
CA SER A 21 4.40 -5.35 2.26
C SER A 21 5.44 -4.88 3.28
N THR A 22 5.04 -4.25 4.38
CA THR A 22 5.95 -3.92 5.48
C THR A 22 6.56 -5.18 6.11
N VAL A 23 5.73 -6.18 6.41
CA VAL A 23 6.21 -7.46 6.97
C VAL A 23 7.16 -8.17 6.00
N VAL A 24 6.80 -8.23 4.71
CA VAL A 24 7.65 -8.84 3.68
C VAL A 24 8.96 -8.06 3.51
N LEU A 25 8.93 -6.73 3.55
CA LEU A 25 10.13 -5.89 3.47
C LEU A 25 11.08 -6.19 4.62
N LEU A 26 10.58 -6.23 5.86
CA LEU A 26 11.39 -6.53 7.03
C LEU A 26 12.00 -7.94 6.94
N ALA A 27 11.21 -8.94 6.53
CA ALA A 27 11.70 -10.30 6.33
C ALA A 27 12.78 -10.37 5.24
N ALA A 28 12.57 -9.69 4.10
CA ALA A 28 13.52 -9.66 2.99
C ALA A 28 14.84 -8.96 3.38
N LEU A 29 14.76 -7.87 4.15
CA LEU A 29 15.95 -7.19 4.67
C LEU A 29 16.72 -8.09 5.65
N ALA A 30 16.02 -8.77 6.56
CA ALA A 30 16.64 -9.71 7.50
C ALA A 30 17.32 -10.89 6.77
N ALA A 31 16.71 -11.39 5.69
CA ALA A 31 17.24 -12.46 4.85
C ALA A 31 18.26 -11.97 3.80
N LYS A 32 18.58 -10.66 3.75
CA LYS A 32 19.46 -10.04 2.75
C LYS A 32 19.02 -10.26 1.29
N MET A 33 17.72 -10.46 1.05
CA MET A 33 17.13 -10.67 -0.26
C MET A 33 16.81 -9.33 -0.94
N ALA A 34 17.84 -8.66 -1.47
CA ALA A 34 17.75 -7.30 -2.01
C ALA A 34 16.65 -7.13 -3.08
N ASN A 35 16.51 -8.09 -4.00
CA ASN A 35 15.50 -8.02 -5.06
C ASN A 35 14.06 -8.17 -4.51
N VAL A 36 13.84 -9.00 -3.48
CA VAL A 36 12.54 -9.12 -2.81
C VAL A 36 12.23 -7.87 -2.00
N ALA A 37 13.23 -7.30 -1.31
CA ALA A 37 13.08 -6.04 -0.58
C ALA A 37 12.68 -4.88 -1.51
N LEU A 38 13.22 -4.87 -2.73
CA LEU A 38 12.87 -3.89 -3.76
C LEU A 38 11.40 -4.01 -4.20
N VAL A 39 10.91 -5.23 -4.47
CA VAL A 39 9.49 -5.47 -4.80
C VAL A 39 8.58 -5.10 -3.64
N ALA A 40 8.95 -5.47 -2.41
CA ALA A 40 8.19 -5.14 -1.21
C ALA A 40 8.13 -3.62 -0.98
N THR A 41 9.24 -2.91 -1.22
CA THR A 41 9.30 -1.43 -1.16
C THR A 41 8.37 -0.80 -2.18
N GLY A 42 8.40 -1.25 -3.45
CA GLY A 42 7.49 -0.73 -4.47
C GLY A 42 6.02 -0.96 -4.13
N THR A 43 5.70 -2.13 -3.60
CA THR A 43 4.35 -2.50 -3.17
C THR A 43 3.88 -1.64 -1.99
N LEU A 44 4.77 -1.36 -1.03
CA LEU A 44 4.50 -0.48 0.11
C LEU A 44 4.23 0.96 -0.34
N VAL A 45 5.08 1.49 -1.23
CA VAL A 45 4.94 2.83 -1.82
C VAL A 45 3.62 2.95 -2.59
N PHE A 46 3.28 1.95 -3.41
CA PHE A 46 1.99 1.92 -4.12
C PHE A 46 0.80 1.95 -3.15
N GLY A 47 0.85 1.16 -2.07
CA GLY A 47 -0.17 1.15 -1.03
C GLY A 47 -0.38 2.53 -0.39
N PHE A 48 0.70 3.27 -0.12
CA PHE A 48 0.61 4.65 0.38
C PHE A 48 0.02 5.62 -0.64
N GLY A 49 0.38 5.50 -1.92
CA GLY A 49 -0.22 6.31 -2.98
C GLY A 49 -1.73 6.11 -3.06
N GLN A 50 -2.18 4.86 -2.97
CA GLN A 50 -3.60 4.51 -2.90
C GLN A 50 -4.28 5.10 -1.66
N TRP A 51 -3.64 5.03 -0.50
CA TRP A 51 -4.21 5.63 0.72
C TRP A 51 -4.38 7.15 0.57
N ILE A 52 -3.38 7.86 0.03
CA ILE A 52 -3.45 9.31 -0.22
C ILE A 52 -4.62 9.64 -1.16
N ASN A 53 -4.81 8.83 -2.21
CA ASN A 53 -5.89 9.01 -3.17
C ASN A 53 -7.26 8.56 -2.67
N HIS A 54 -7.38 8.00 -1.45
CA HIS A 54 -8.63 7.56 -0.85
C HIS A 54 -8.85 8.20 0.53
N PRO A 55 -9.03 9.52 0.61
CA PRO A 55 -9.30 10.19 1.87
C PRO A 55 -10.66 9.77 2.44
N LYS A 56 -10.74 9.57 3.76
CA LYS A 56 -12.02 9.45 4.47
C LYS A 56 -12.75 10.78 4.38
N ARG A 57 -13.97 10.77 3.85
CA ARG A 57 -14.84 11.96 3.73
C ARG A 57 -16.17 11.73 4.41
N LEU A 58 -16.77 12.83 4.81
CA LEU A 58 -18.09 12.87 5.41
C LEU A 58 -19.08 13.44 4.38
N GLY A 59 -20.19 12.74 4.21
CA GLY A 59 -21.35 13.22 3.46
C GLY A 59 -22.52 13.42 4.42
N TYR A 60 -23.33 14.43 4.14
CA TYR A 60 -24.57 14.70 4.87
C TYR A 60 -25.74 14.43 3.94
N VAL A 61 -26.66 13.57 4.37
CA VAL A 61 -27.97 13.37 3.75
C VAL A 61 -29.03 13.69 4.81
N PRO A 62 -30.27 14.04 4.43
CA PRO A 62 -31.31 14.36 5.41
C PRO A 62 -31.43 13.27 6.49
N GLY A 63 -31.16 13.62 7.75
CA GLY A 63 -31.23 12.71 8.90
C GLY A 63 -30.00 11.82 9.16
N TYR A 64 -28.99 11.78 8.28
CA TYR A 64 -27.83 10.90 8.46
C TYR A 64 -26.48 11.53 8.10
N LYS A 65 -25.44 11.11 8.82
CA LYS A 65 -24.03 11.37 8.51
C LYS A 65 -23.40 10.10 7.97
N ILE A 66 -22.95 10.15 6.72
CA ILE A 66 -22.34 9.02 6.03
C ILE A 66 -20.83 9.24 5.98
N THR A 67 -20.05 8.21 6.33
CA THR A 67 -18.60 8.20 6.09
C THR A 67 -18.31 7.33 4.88
N TYR A 68 -17.58 7.86 3.91
CA TYR A 68 -17.19 7.12 2.71
C TYR A 68 -15.70 7.32 2.40
N THR A 69 -15.13 6.36 1.69
CA THR A 69 -13.73 6.36 1.25
C THR A 69 -13.72 6.14 -0.26
N SER A 70 -13.93 7.22 -1.02
CA SER A 70 -13.95 7.18 -2.49
C SER A 70 -12.62 7.69 -3.05
N ARG A 71 -12.26 7.22 -4.26
CA ARG A 71 -11.05 7.69 -4.94
C ARG A 71 -11.20 9.16 -5.29
N TYR A 72 -10.28 9.96 -4.80
CA TYR A 72 -10.12 11.36 -5.14
C TYR A 72 -8.63 11.58 -5.48
N PRO A 73 -8.25 11.40 -6.76
CA PRO A 73 -6.86 11.41 -7.15
C PRO A 73 -6.24 12.79 -6.90
N SER A 74 -5.16 12.80 -6.14
CA SER A 74 -4.28 13.96 -5.99
C SER A 74 -3.04 13.75 -6.85
N PHE A 75 -2.44 14.83 -7.34
CA PHE A 75 -1.23 14.76 -8.16
C PHE A 75 -0.11 13.99 -7.46
N SER A 76 0.14 14.27 -6.16
CA SER A 76 1.14 13.56 -5.36
C SER A 76 0.80 12.09 -5.16
N GLY A 77 -0.46 11.75 -4.87
CA GLY A 77 -0.88 10.36 -4.71
C GLY A 77 -0.69 9.54 -5.98
N VAL A 78 -1.03 10.11 -7.15
CA VAL A 78 -0.81 9.47 -8.46
C VAL A 78 0.67 9.29 -8.75
N LEU A 79 1.52 10.29 -8.47
CA LEU A 79 2.97 10.15 -8.63
C LEU A 79 3.54 9.02 -7.76
N ILE A 80 3.08 8.91 -6.51
CA ILE A 80 3.50 7.85 -5.59
C ILE A 80 3.02 6.48 -6.10
N GLU A 81 1.79 6.36 -6.61
CA GLU A 81 1.31 5.12 -7.23
C GLU A 81 2.19 4.70 -8.41
N LEU A 82 2.54 5.63 -9.31
CA LEU A 82 3.38 5.35 -10.47
C LEU A 82 4.80 4.95 -10.08
N LEU A 83 5.40 5.64 -9.10
CA LEU A 83 6.71 5.29 -8.56
C LEU A 83 6.71 3.90 -7.92
N GLY A 84 5.68 3.60 -7.13
CA GLY A 84 5.51 2.27 -6.52
C GLY A 84 5.41 1.17 -7.57
N LEU A 85 4.59 1.37 -8.61
CA LEU A 85 4.47 0.42 -9.72
C LEU A 85 5.80 0.25 -10.48
N ALA A 86 6.50 1.35 -10.77
CA ALA A 86 7.80 1.29 -11.44
C ALA A 86 8.82 0.45 -10.65
N LEU A 87 8.87 0.62 -9.32
CA LEU A 87 9.73 -0.18 -8.44
C LEU A 87 9.32 -1.65 -8.41
N VAL A 88 8.02 -1.97 -8.39
CA VAL A 88 7.54 -3.35 -8.47
C VAL A 88 7.98 -4.00 -9.78
N PHE A 89 7.72 -3.35 -10.92
CA PHE A 89 8.12 -3.88 -12.23
C PHE A 89 9.64 -4.06 -12.35
N TYR A 90 10.41 -3.07 -11.89
CA TYR A 90 11.86 -3.14 -11.90
C TYR A 90 12.39 -4.26 -10.99
N GLY A 91 11.82 -4.43 -9.79
CA GLY A 91 12.18 -5.51 -8.87
C GLY A 91 11.85 -6.90 -9.42
N ILE A 92 10.69 -7.06 -10.05
CA ILE A 92 10.30 -8.33 -10.71
C ILE A 92 11.24 -8.64 -11.88
N TRP A 93 11.56 -7.64 -12.70
CA TRP A 93 12.50 -7.79 -13.82
C TRP A 93 13.89 -8.22 -13.32
N ARG A 94 14.37 -7.62 -12.23
CA ARG A 94 15.63 -8.01 -11.55
C ARG A 94 15.57 -9.44 -11.02
N LEU A 95 14.49 -9.84 -10.36
CA LEU A 95 14.31 -11.22 -9.87
C LEU A 95 14.38 -12.23 -11.01
N HIS A 96 13.71 -11.93 -12.13
CA HIS A 96 13.71 -12.79 -13.31
C HIS A 96 15.08 -12.88 -14.00
N THR A 97 15.81 -11.77 -14.09
CA THR A 97 17.06 -11.70 -14.87
C THR A 97 18.31 -12.08 -14.10
N LEU A 98 18.36 -11.84 -12.78
CA LEU A 98 19.58 -12.00 -11.97
C LEU A 98 19.50 -13.15 -10.97
N GLY A 99 18.35 -13.81 -10.81
CA GLY A 99 18.18 -14.87 -9.83
C GLY A 99 18.24 -14.39 -8.38
N PHE A 100 18.21 -15.34 -7.45
CA PHE A 100 18.28 -15.12 -6.00
C PHE A 100 19.72 -14.95 -5.51
#